data_AF-Q92K32-F1
#
_entry.id   AF-Q92K32-F1
#
_cell.length_a   1.000
_cell.length_b   1.000
_cell.length_c   1.000
_cell.angle_alpha   90.00
_cell.angle_beta   90.00
_cell.angle_gamma   90.00
#
_symmetry.space_group_name_H-M   'P 1'
#
loop_
_entity.id
_entity.type
_entity.pdbx_description
1 polymer ?
#
loop_
_entity_poly.entity_id
_entity_poly.type
_entity_poly.pdbx_seq_one_letter_code
_entity_poly.pdbx_strand_id
1 'polypeptide(L)'
;MQQDDTFATNLRFACATRRSISQICREIGINRQQFNRYINGEARPSAHNVARIAAFFGLSAEDFSLAPKLFEARMIRPERHRLEAGQLLEGFPGDAAALRHHFGYYQTYHLSLSWPGFVVCSCAHIYEEGGSIRVKSIERIRDKANEIEQFSKYVGLVTFWRNRIFIAERTVGQASMLAQTILMPFEVHQRVYLRGTTMGVSWRKENLPYASRMIWRHIGLDPDKRQMLSRCGLLPFGSRHLPSAVRRFLEAPEAEVLTIPAEY
;
A
#
# COMPACT_ATOMS: atom_id res chain seq x y z
N MET A 1 -14.50 23.00 -28.58
CA MET A 1 -13.40 22.97 -29.56
C MET A 1 -12.10 23.32 -28.84
N GLN A 2 -11.50 22.38 -28.08
CA GLN A 2 -10.32 22.66 -27.23
C GLN A 2 -9.59 21.39 -26.75
N GLN A 3 -9.64 20.30 -27.52
CA GLN A 3 -8.94 19.02 -27.19
C GLN A 3 -7.65 18.80 -27.99
N ASP A 4 -7.34 19.67 -28.96
CA ASP A 4 -6.31 19.39 -29.96
C ASP A 4 -4.85 19.58 -29.49
N ASP A 5 -4.59 20.32 -28.41
CA ASP A 5 -3.21 20.59 -27.93
C ASP A 5 -2.84 19.89 -26.60
N THR A 6 -3.76 19.15 -25.95
CA THR A 6 -3.44 18.50 -24.66
C THR A 6 -2.32 17.46 -24.80
N PHE A 7 -2.37 16.63 -25.84
CA PHE A 7 -1.35 15.61 -26.09
C PHE A 7 0.02 16.22 -26.39
N ALA A 8 0.08 17.22 -27.28
CA ALA A 8 1.33 17.87 -27.66
C ALA A 8 1.94 18.64 -26.47
N THR A 9 1.11 19.30 -25.66
CA THR A 9 1.52 19.94 -24.40
C THR A 9 2.12 18.93 -23.42
N ASN A 10 1.42 17.82 -23.17
CA ASN A 10 1.90 16.77 -22.28
C ASN A 10 3.17 16.08 -22.82
N LEU A 11 3.25 15.86 -24.14
CA LEU A 11 4.43 15.31 -24.78
C LEU A 11 5.64 16.24 -24.67
N ARG A 12 5.46 17.55 -24.85
CA ARG A 12 6.50 18.57 -24.63
C ARG A 12 7.02 18.52 -23.19
N PHE A 13 6.11 18.47 -22.22
CA PHE A 13 6.49 18.34 -20.81
C PHE A 13 7.29 17.06 -20.55
N ALA A 14 6.82 15.92 -21.07
CA ALA A 14 7.52 14.65 -20.92
C ALA A 14 8.94 14.68 -21.52
N CYS A 15 9.09 15.25 -22.72
CA CYS A 15 10.40 15.40 -23.37
C CYS A 15 11.35 16.31 -22.59
N ALA A 16 10.84 17.36 -21.92
CA ALA A 16 11.65 18.28 -21.11
C ALA A 16 12.29 17.60 -19.89
N THR A 17 11.78 16.45 -19.44
CA THR A 17 12.38 15.67 -18.34
C THR A 17 13.67 14.93 -18.74
N ARG A 18 14.04 14.94 -20.02
CA ARG A 18 15.19 14.20 -20.57
C ARG A 18 16.19 15.17 -21.23
N ARG A 19 17.44 14.70 -21.38
CA ARG A 19 18.55 15.52 -21.88
C ARG A 19 18.52 15.74 -23.41
N SER A 20 17.90 14.85 -24.19
CA SER A 20 17.97 14.93 -25.66
C SER A 20 16.79 14.26 -26.36
N ILE A 21 16.08 15.02 -27.20
CA ILE A 21 15.01 14.52 -28.08
C ILE A 21 15.57 13.50 -29.09
N SER A 22 16.81 13.68 -29.55
CA SER A 22 17.44 12.76 -30.51
C SER A 22 17.73 11.39 -29.91
N GLN A 23 17.93 11.32 -28.59
CA GLN A 23 18.07 10.07 -27.88
C GLN A 23 16.71 9.39 -27.73
N ILE A 24 15.67 10.15 -27.34
CA ILE A 24 14.29 9.67 -27.26
C ILE A 24 13.84 9.03 -28.59
N CYS A 25 14.06 9.70 -29.73
CA CYS A 25 13.67 9.17 -31.03
C CYS A 25 14.33 7.84 -31.38
N ARG A 26 15.61 7.67 -31.00
CA ARG A 26 16.38 6.44 -31.23
C ARG A 26 15.87 5.28 -30.39
N GLU A 27 15.64 5.52 -29.10
CA GLU A 27 15.17 4.49 -28.16
C GLU A 27 13.71 4.08 -28.44
N ILE A 28 12.84 5.06 -28.73
CA ILE A 28 11.47 4.76 -29.12
C ILE A 28 11.43 4.09 -30.49
N GLY A 29 12.37 4.40 -31.39
CA GLY A 29 12.44 3.92 -32.77
C GLY A 29 11.46 4.65 -33.71
N ILE A 30 11.28 5.95 -33.52
CA ILE A 30 10.46 6.84 -34.34
C ILE A 30 11.37 7.84 -35.05
N ASN A 31 11.10 8.11 -36.32
CA ASN A 31 11.86 9.10 -37.10
C ASN A 31 11.78 10.49 -36.44
N ARG A 32 12.92 11.17 -36.29
CA ARG A 32 13.00 12.47 -35.61
C ARG A 32 12.14 13.57 -36.25
N GLN A 33 12.07 13.64 -37.58
CA GLN A 33 11.21 14.61 -38.27
C GLN A 33 9.73 14.34 -37.95
N GLN A 34 9.34 13.07 -37.96
CA GLN A 34 7.99 12.65 -37.59
C GLN A 34 7.70 12.96 -36.11
N PHE A 35 8.63 12.69 -35.21
CA PHE A 35 8.49 12.96 -33.78
C PHE A 35 8.36 14.46 -33.47
N ASN A 36 9.13 15.32 -34.14
CA ASN A 36 9.03 16.76 -33.99
C ASN A 36 7.65 17.29 -34.38
N ARG A 37 7.03 16.75 -35.44
CA ARG A 37 5.65 17.09 -35.81
C ARG A 37 4.65 16.76 -34.69
N TYR A 38 4.90 15.70 -33.91
CA TYR A 38 4.06 15.36 -32.75
C TYR A 38 4.23 16.35 -31.59
N ILE A 39 5.47 16.75 -31.30
CA ILE A 39 5.78 17.73 -30.25
C ILE A 39 5.15 19.09 -30.55
N ASN A 40 5.21 19.52 -31.81
CA ASN A 40 4.66 20.79 -32.27
C ASN A 40 3.13 20.76 -32.45
N GLY A 41 2.49 19.59 -32.31
CA GLY A 41 1.06 19.43 -32.55
C GLY A 41 0.65 19.45 -34.02
N GLU A 42 1.61 19.42 -34.95
CA GLU A 42 1.38 19.42 -36.41
C GLU A 42 0.84 18.08 -36.93
N ALA A 43 1.04 16.99 -36.18
CA ALA A 43 0.51 15.67 -36.49
C ALA A 43 0.17 14.89 -35.22
N ARG A 44 -0.81 13.97 -35.30
CA ARG A 44 -1.11 13.02 -34.23
C ARG A 44 -0.38 11.69 -34.47
N PRO A 45 0.28 11.10 -33.46
CA PRO A 45 0.83 9.76 -33.60
C PRO A 45 -0.29 8.72 -33.75
N SER A 46 -0.02 7.64 -34.49
CA SER A 46 -0.89 6.46 -34.50
C SER A 46 -0.98 5.84 -33.11
N ALA A 47 -2.03 5.07 -32.82
CA ALA A 47 -2.18 4.37 -31.53
C ALA A 47 -0.93 3.52 -31.17
N HIS A 48 -0.31 2.87 -32.15
CA HIS A 48 0.94 2.14 -31.98
C HIS A 48 2.09 3.05 -31.53
N ASN A 49 2.24 4.22 -32.16
CA ASN A 49 3.27 5.18 -31.76
C ASN A 49 2.96 5.82 -30.40
N VAL A 50 1.70 6.10 -30.08
CA VAL A 50 1.30 6.56 -28.74
C VAL A 50 1.68 5.54 -27.69
N ALA A 51 1.42 4.25 -27.92
CA ALA A 51 1.79 3.19 -26.99
C ALA A 51 3.31 3.09 -26.78
N ARG A 52 4.11 3.21 -27.84
CA ARG A 52 5.59 3.24 -27.75
C ARG A 52 6.10 4.45 -27.00
N ILE A 53 5.51 5.62 -27.25
CA ILE A 53 5.84 6.87 -26.54
C ILE A 53 5.48 6.73 -25.07
N ALA A 54 4.30 6.21 -24.75
CA ALA A 54 3.86 6.02 -23.37
C ALA A 54 4.75 5.03 -22.61
N ALA A 55 5.08 3.89 -23.23
CA ALA A 55 5.98 2.89 -22.67
C ALA A 55 7.35 3.48 -22.33
N PHE A 56 7.92 4.32 -23.22
CA PHE A 56 9.20 4.98 -22.98
C PHE A 56 9.21 5.93 -21.77
N PHE A 57 8.08 6.56 -21.45
CA PHE A 57 7.95 7.44 -20.28
C PHE A 57 7.35 6.73 -19.04
N GLY A 58 7.09 5.42 -19.10
CA GLY A 58 6.46 4.68 -18.00
C GLY A 58 4.99 5.05 -17.76
N LEU A 59 4.31 5.49 -18.81
CA LEU A 59 2.93 5.95 -18.83
C LEU A 59 2.02 4.97 -19.58
N SER A 60 0.71 5.12 -19.39
CA SER A 60 -0.31 4.57 -20.28
C SER A 60 -0.61 5.54 -21.43
N ALA A 61 -1.16 5.06 -22.54
CA ALA A 61 -1.56 5.91 -23.66
C ALA A 61 -2.59 6.98 -23.26
N GLU A 62 -3.50 6.63 -22.34
CA GLU A 62 -4.56 7.50 -21.83
C GLU A 62 -4.02 8.64 -20.96
N ASP A 63 -2.86 8.45 -20.31
CA ASP A 63 -2.25 9.49 -19.47
C ASP A 63 -2.00 10.78 -20.28
N PHE A 64 -1.67 10.70 -21.57
CA PHE A 64 -1.43 11.89 -22.41
C PHE A 64 -2.69 12.73 -22.68
N SER A 65 -3.87 12.20 -22.38
CA SER A 65 -5.15 12.91 -22.49
C SER A 65 -5.54 13.63 -21.18
N LEU A 66 -4.76 13.46 -20.10
CA LEU A 66 -4.99 14.14 -18.83
C LEU A 66 -4.81 15.65 -18.95
N ALA A 67 -5.51 16.39 -18.09
CA ALA A 67 -5.25 17.82 -17.91
C ALA A 67 -3.77 18.05 -17.54
N PRO A 68 -3.09 19.08 -18.09
CA PRO A 68 -1.64 19.25 -17.93
C PRO A 68 -1.12 19.15 -16.50
N LYS A 69 -1.79 19.79 -15.52
CA LYS A 69 -1.41 19.71 -14.10
C LYS A 69 -1.43 18.27 -13.54
N LEU A 70 -2.38 17.43 -13.97
CA LEU A 70 -2.45 16.03 -13.56
C LEU A 70 -1.36 15.20 -14.25
N PHE A 71 -1.07 15.51 -15.52
CA PHE A 71 0.02 14.88 -16.27
C PHE A 71 1.38 15.21 -15.64
N GLU A 72 1.63 16.45 -15.25
CA GLU A 72 2.84 16.87 -14.55
C GLU A 72 3.02 16.09 -13.24
N ALA A 73 1.98 16.00 -12.41
CA ALA A 73 2.01 15.22 -11.18
C ALA A 73 2.30 13.73 -11.44
N ARG A 74 1.79 13.19 -12.55
CA ARG A 74 2.00 11.80 -13.00
C ARG A 74 3.41 11.56 -13.55
N MET A 75 4.04 12.56 -14.15
CA MET A 75 5.41 12.50 -14.68
C MET A 75 6.47 12.70 -13.59
N ILE A 76 6.22 13.56 -12.61
CA ILE A 76 7.12 13.83 -11.47
C ILE A 76 7.20 12.61 -10.53
N ARG A 77 6.19 11.73 -10.54
CA ARG A 77 6.18 10.43 -9.85
C ARG A 77 5.81 9.34 -10.87
N PRO A 78 6.75 8.58 -11.51
CA PRO A 78 7.39 7.45 -10.82
C PRO A 78 8.60 6.75 -11.54
N GLU A 79 9.48 7.39 -12.32
CA GLU A 79 10.51 6.61 -13.05
C GLU A 79 11.90 6.55 -12.40
N ARG A 80 12.44 7.65 -11.87
CA ARG A 80 13.76 7.61 -11.23
C ARG A 80 13.80 6.74 -9.96
N HIS A 81 12.68 6.64 -9.24
CA HIS A 81 12.59 5.82 -8.02
C HIS A 81 12.17 4.35 -8.25
N ARG A 82 11.61 3.97 -9.40
CA ARG A 82 11.25 2.56 -9.67
C ARG A 82 12.48 1.68 -9.90
N LEU A 83 13.56 2.23 -10.45
CA LEU A 83 14.81 1.50 -10.67
C LEU A 83 15.60 1.31 -9.36
N GLU A 84 15.59 2.29 -8.45
CA GLU A 84 16.28 2.20 -7.15
C GLU A 84 15.45 1.48 -6.07
N ALA A 85 14.14 1.67 -6.03
CA ALA A 85 13.26 0.86 -5.18
C ALA A 85 13.02 -0.55 -5.75
N GLY A 86 13.40 -0.80 -7.01
CA GLY A 86 13.21 -2.07 -7.71
C GLY A 86 13.76 -3.25 -6.93
N GLN A 87 14.97 -3.11 -6.36
CA GLN A 87 15.62 -4.17 -5.59
C GLN A 87 14.82 -4.57 -4.34
N LEU A 88 14.20 -3.61 -3.64
CA LEU A 88 13.30 -3.95 -2.52
C LEU A 88 12.02 -4.61 -3.01
N LEU A 89 11.48 -4.13 -4.14
CA LEU A 89 10.25 -4.65 -4.74
C LEU A 89 10.42 -6.04 -5.35
N GLU A 90 11.64 -6.48 -5.68
CA GLU A 90 11.94 -7.88 -6.07
C GLU A 90 11.57 -8.88 -4.97
N GLY A 91 11.56 -8.45 -3.71
CA GLY A 91 11.08 -9.25 -2.59
C GLY A 91 9.56 -9.46 -2.55
N PHE A 92 8.79 -8.88 -3.48
CA PHE A 92 7.32 -8.93 -3.52
C PHE A 92 6.82 -9.54 -4.84
N PRO A 93 5.80 -10.41 -4.83
CA PRO A 93 5.05 -10.91 -3.66
C PRO A 93 5.67 -12.18 -3.02
N GLY A 94 6.88 -12.58 -3.42
CA GLY A 94 7.46 -13.85 -3.01
C GLY A 94 6.66 -15.04 -3.58
N ASP A 95 6.30 -16.00 -2.74
CA ASP A 95 5.43 -17.11 -3.16
C ASP A 95 3.97 -16.63 -3.33
N ALA A 96 3.68 -16.12 -4.52
CA ALA A 96 2.36 -15.61 -4.89
C ALA A 96 1.25 -16.68 -4.79
N ALA A 97 1.57 -17.95 -5.09
CA ALA A 97 0.59 -19.02 -5.08
C ALA A 97 0.14 -19.30 -3.64
N ALA A 98 1.08 -19.44 -2.71
CA ALA A 98 0.78 -19.58 -1.29
C ALA A 98 0.03 -18.35 -0.74
N LEU A 99 0.47 -17.14 -1.12
CA LEU A 99 -0.13 -15.90 -0.62
C LEU A 99 -1.59 -15.71 -1.07
N ARG A 100 -1.99 -16.22 -2.24
CA ARG A 100 -3.38 -16.18 -2.72
C ARG A 100 -4.37 -16.89 -1.79
N HIS A 101 -3.92 -17.88 -1.01
CA HIS A 101 -4.77 -18.51 0.01
C HIS A 101 -5.16 -17.58 1.16
N HIS A 102 -4.49 -16.43 1.28
CA HIS A 102 -4.74 -15.41 2.29
C HIS A 102 -5.50 -14.20 1.76
N PHE A 103 -6.12 -14.28 0.58
CA PHE A 103 -6.92 -13.19 0.06
C PHE A 103 -8.23 -13.01 0.83
N GLY A 104 -8.74 -11.78 0.78
CA GLY A 104 -10.01 -11.39 1.36
C GLY A 104 -9.86 -10.40 2.51
N TYR A 105 -10.92 -10.32 3.29
CA TYR A 105 -11.15 -9.30 4.30
C TYR A 105 -10.89 -9.84 5.70
N TYR A 106 -10.29 -8.99 6.52
CA TYR A 106 -9.87 -9.30 7.88
C TYR A 106 -10.37 -8.25 8.86
N GLN A 107 -10.74 -8.70 10.06
CA GLN A 107 -10.74 -7.84 11.25
C GLN A 107 -9.38 -8.00 11.93
N THR A 108 -8.72 -6.88 12.24
CA THR A 108 -7.38 -6.87 12.84
C THR A 108 -7.46 -6.36 14.28
N TYR A 109 -6.60 -6.90 15.14
CA TYR A 109 -6.57 -6.58 16.56
C TYR A 109 -5.13 -6.43 17.04
N HIS A 110 -4.82 -5.33 17.72
CA HIS A 110 -3.51 -5.11 18.34
C HIS A 110 -3.62 -4.24 19.60
N LEU A 111 -2.56 -4.22 20.41
CA LEU A 111 -2.43 -3.30 21.54
C LEU A 111 -1.68 -2.05 21.08
N SER A 112 -2.23 -0.87 21.36
CA SER A 112 -1.61 0.39 20.98
C SER A 112 -1.06 1.12 22.20
N LEU A 113 0.17 1.62 22.11
CA LEU A 113 0.73 2.52 23.13
C LEU A 113 -0.07 3.82 23.28
N SER A 114 -0.81 4.22 22.24
CA SER A 114 -1.63 5.42 22.26
C SER A 114 -2.93 5.26 23.06
N TRP A 115 -3.38 4.01 23.29
CA TRP A 115 -4.56 3.67 24.09
C TRP A 115 -4.28 2.47 25.02
N PRO A 116 -3.50 2.68 26.09
CA PRO A 116 -3.21 1.62 27.05
C PRO A 116 -4.48 1.00 27.63
N GLY A 117 -4.50 -0.33 27.78
CA GLY A 117 -5.66 -1.08 28.31
C GLY A 117 -6.79 -1.33 27.31
N PHE A 118 -6.67 -0.85 26.06
CA PHE A 118 -7.63 -1.13 24.99
C PHE A 118 -7.01 -1.97 23.88
N VAL A 119 -7.85 -2.76 23.23
CA VAL A 119 -7.55 -3.43 21.97
C VAL A 119 -8.04 -2.56 20.82
N VAL A 120 -7.15 -2.18 19.92
CA VAL A 120 -7.53 -1.48 18.68
C VAL A 120 -8.03 -2.50 17.68
N CYS A 121 -9.27 -2.30 17.21
CA CYS A 121 -9.92 -3.12 16.21
C CYS A 121 -10.03 -2.35 14.89
N SER A 122 -9.42 -2.88 13.83
CA SER A 122 -9.38 -2.27 12.50
C SER A 122 -9.80 -3.31 11.44
N CYS A 123 -9.92 -2.90 10.17
CA CYS A 123 -10.22 -3.81 9.08
C CYS A 123 -9.16 -3.73 7.99
N ALA A 124 -8.86 -4.86 7.36
CA ALA A 124 -7.87 -4.97 6.29
C ALA A 124 -8.42 -5.80 5.13
N HIS A 125 -7.92 -5.55 3.92
CA HIS A 125 -8.26 -6.27 2.70
C HIS A 125 -7.00 -6.60 1.92
N ILE A 126 -6.72 -7.89 1.72
CA ILE A 126 -5.61 -8.39 0.92
C ILE A 126 -6.14 -8.80 -0.46
N TYR A 127 -5.54 -8.25 -1.52
CA TYR A 127 -5.98 -8.46 -2.90
C TYR A 127 -4.84 -8.32 -3.91
N GLU A 128 -5.01 -8.85 -5.11
CA GLU A 128 -4.07 -8.72 -6.22
C GLU A 128 -4.45 -7.55 -7.15
N GLU A 129 -3.47 -6.75 -7.54
CA GLU A 129 -3.65 -5.62 -8.47
C GLU A 129 -2.35 -5.39 -9.25
N GLY A 130 -2.41 -5.54 -10.58
CA GLY A 130 -1.26 -5.33 -11.46
C GLY A 130 -0.07 -6.26 -11.19
N GLY A 131 -0.33 -7.53 -10.84
CA GLY A 131 0.70 -8.53 -10.53
C GLY A 131 1.37 -8.37 -9.16
N SER A 132 0.98 -7.37 -8.38
CA SER A 132 1.39 -7.20 -7.00
C SER A 132 0.27 -7.61 -6.04
N ILE A 133 0.64 -8.14 -4.88
CA ILE A 133 -0.31 -8.40 -3.79
C ILE A 133 -0.27 -7.22 -2.82
N ARG A 134 -1.44 -6.62 -2.61
CA ARG A 134 -1.64 -5.37 -1.89
C ARG A 134 -2.49 -5.57 -0.66
N VAL A 135 -2.34 -4.64 0.27
CA VAL A 135 -3.24 -4.49 1.41
C VAL A 135 -3.81 -3.08 1.48
N LYS A 136 -5.08 -2.99 1.85
CA LYS A 136 -5.74 -1.75 2.27
C LYS A 136 -6.31 -1.95 3.66
N SER A 137 -5.98 -1.06 4.59
CA SER A 137 -6.53 -1.09 5.95
C SER A 137 -7.24 0.20 6.30
N ILE A 138 -8.29 0.09 7.11
CA ILE A 138 -9.03 1.23 7.66
C ILE A 138 -9.10 1.06 9.16
N GLU A 139 -8.70 2.12 9.85
CA GLU A 139 -8.80 2.28 11.29
C GLU A 139 -9.75 3.43 11.61
N ARG A 140 -10.61 3.19 12.59
CA ARG A 140 -11.58 4.17 13.09
C ARG A 140 -11.47 4.19 14.60
N ILE A 141 -10.99 5.29 15.16
CA ILE A 141 -10.85 5.43 16.61
C ILE A 141 -11.79 6.54 17.06
N ARG A 142 -12.57 6.23 18.09
CA ARG A 142 -13.45 7.16 18.79
C ARG A 142 -13.18 7.02 20.27
N ASP A 143 -12.51 8.00 20.82
CA ASP A 143 -12.17 8.08 22.24
C ASP A 143 -12.84 9.33 22.81
N LYS A 144 -14.05 9.14 23.33
CA LYS A 144 -14.87 10.24 23.88
C LYS A 144 -14.24 10.89 25.10
N ALA A 145 -13.49 10.12 25.89
CA ALA A 145 -12.88 10.63 27.12
C ALA A 145 -11.80 11.67 26.83
N ASN A 146 -11.16 11.56 25.67
CA ASN A 146 -10.13 12.49 25.21
C ASN A 146 -10.58 13.31 23.99
N GLU A 147 -11.87 13.32 23.66
CA GLU A 147 -12.45 14.04 22.53
C GLU A 147 -11.80 13.75 21.16
N ILE A 148 -11.34 12.51 20.95
CA ILE A 148 -10.71 12.09 19.69
C ILE A 148 -11.71 11.36 18.79
N GLU A 149 -11.79 11.83 17.55
CA GLU A 149 -12.31 11.07 16.43
C GLU A 149 -11.26 11.01 15.31
N GLN A 150 -10.75 9.81 15.06
CA GLN A 150 -9.71 9.56 14.07
C GLN A 150 -10.20 8.56 13.03
N PHE A 151 -9.91 8.86 11.77
CA PHE A 151 -10.14 7.99 10.65
C PHE A 151 -8.87 7.89 9.82
N SER A 152 -8.27 6.71 9.76
CA SER A 152 -7.00 6.49 9.07
C SER A 152 -7.15 5.41 8.01
N LYS A 153 -6.57 5.67 6.82
CA LYS A 153 -6.48 4.71 5.73
C LYS A 153 -5.01 4.36 5.52
N TYR A 154 -4.75 3.09 5.28
CA TYR A 154 -3.43 2.57 5.01
C TYR A 154 -3.41 1.85 3.67
N VAL A 155 -2.29 1.94 2.98
CA VAL A 155 -2.02 1.21 1.75
C VAL A 155 -0.65 0.55 1.86
N GLY A 156 -0.54 -0.67 1.38
CA GLY A 156 0.68 -1.44 1.54
C GLY A 156 0.87 -2.55 0.52
N LEU A 157 2.01 -3.20 0.64
CA LEU A 157 2.39 -4.40 -0.10
C LEU A 157 2.47 -5.59 0.85
N VAL A 158 2.17 -6.76 0.32
CA VAL A 158 2.23 -8.03 1.03
C VAL A 158 3.15 -8.98 0.28
N THR A 159 4.02 -9.66 1.01
CA THR A 159 4.86 -10.73 0.46
C THR A 159 4.84 -11.96 1.35
N PHE A 160 5.06 -13.12 0.76
CA PHE A 160 5.09 -14.39 1.46
C PHE A 160 6.44 -15.08 1.31
N TRP A 161 7.10 -15.30 2.44
CA TRP A 161 8.40 -15.97 2.51
C TRP A 161 8.45 -16.88 3.72
N ARG A 162 9.02 -18.08 3.55
CA ARG A 162 9.28 -19.02 4.67
C ARG A 162 8.07 -19.23 5.59
N ASN A 163 6.89 -19.39 4.99
CA ASN A 163 5.62 -19.55 5.72
C ASN A 163 5.28 -18.37 6.65
N ARG A 164 5.60 -17.15 6.22
CA ARG A 164 5.31 -15.89 6.92
C ARG A 164 4.75 -14.89 5.92
N ILE A 165 3.74 -14.14 6.34
CA ILE A 165 3.16 -13.03 5.59
C ILE A 165 3.80 -11.75 6.12
N PHE A 166 4.56 -11.05 5.28
CA PHE A 166 5.16 -9.76 5.60
C PHE A 166 4.31 -8.66 4.96
N ILE A 167 4.01 -7.63 5.74
CA ILE A 167 3.14 -6.53 5.35
C ILE A 167 3.87 -5.24 5.66
N ALA A 168 4.00 -4.38 4.66
CA ALA A 168 4.50 -3.02 4.83
C ALA A 168 3.42 -2.04 4.40
N GLU A 169 2.90 -1.26 5.34
CA GLU A 169 1.81 -0.31 5.14
C GLU A 169 2.25 1.12 5.45
N ARG A 170 1.67 2.07 4.73
CA ARG A 170 1.78 3.49 5.06
C ARG A 170 0.44 4.17 5.15
N THR A 171 0.33 5.19 6.00
CA THR A 171 -0.87 6.03 6.08
C THR A 171 -1.05 6.84 4.78
N VAL A 172 -2.30 7.00 4.36
CA VAL A 172 -2.69 7.90 3.27
C VAL A 172 -2.98 9.28 3.86
N GLY A 173 -2.22 10.30 3.48
CA GLY A 173 -2.37 11.68 3.96
C GLY A 173 -1.05 12.44 4.02
N GLN A 174 -1.07 13.63 4.63
CA GLN A 174 0.13 14.49 4.75
C GLN A 174 1.11 14.01 5.83
N ALA A 175 0.64 13.40 6.92
CA ALA A 175 1.47 12.78 7.95
C ALA A 175 1.60 11.26 7.71
N SER A 176 2.44 10.88 6.74
CA SER A 176 2.64 9.48 6.38
C SER A 176 3.48 8.78 7.44
N MET A 177 2.89 7.78 8.08
CA MET A 177 3.59 6.86 8.97
C MET A 177 3.77 5.52 8.25
N LEU A 178 4.86 4.81 8.54
CA LEU A 178 5.09 3.44 8.09
C LEU A 178 4.86 2.46 9.24
N ALA A 179 4.17 1.36 8.95
CA ALA A 179 3.98 0.24 9.84
C ALA A 179 4.41 -1.05 9.12
N GLN A 180 5.00 -1.98 9.88
CA GLN A 180 5.38 -3.29 9.38
C GLN A 180 4.74 -4.37 10.24
N THR A 181 4.16 -5.38 9.60
CA THR A 181 3.55 -6.51 10.31
C THR A 181 4.07 -7.82 9.72
N ILE A 182 4.42 -8.75 10.60
CA ILE A 182 4.75 -10.12 10.23
C ILE A 182 3.69 -11.02 10.85
N LEU A 183 3.00 -11.79 10.02
CA LEU A 183 1.96 -12.73 10.43
C LEU A 183 2.33 -14.16 10.07
N MET A 184 1.85 -15.09 10.90
CA MET A 184 2.03 -16.52 10.77
C MET A 184 0.65 -17.17 10.69
N PRO A 185 0.41 -18.08 9.73
CA PRO A 185 -0.79 -18.91 9.75
C PRO A 185 -0.76 -19.87 10.95
N PHE A 186 -1.93 -20.18 11.51
CA PHE A 186 -2.06 -21.19 12.55
C PHE A 186 -1.85 -22.62 12.05
N GLU A 187 -1.54 -23.53 12.98
CA GLU A 187 -1.70 -24.96 12.77
C GLU A 187 -3.18 -25.36 12.61
N VAL A 188 -3.37 -26.57 12.07
CA VAL A 188 -4.56 -27.18 11.43
C VAL A 188 -5.96 -26.77 11.95
N HIS A 189 -6.11 -26.41 13.21
CA HIS A 189 -7.40 -26.21 13.90
C HIS A 189 -7.90 -24.74 14.02
N GLN A 190 -7.11 -23.71 13.65
CA GLN A 190 -7.54 -22.29 13.73
C GLN A 190 -7.22 -21.47 12.46
N ARG A 191 -7.46 -22.05 11.28
CA ARG A 191 -7.10 -21.49 9.96
C ARG A 191 -7.65 -20.09 9.65
N VAL A 192 -8.67 -19.63 10.36
CA VAL A 192 -9.25 -18.28 10.17
C VAL A 192 -8.43 -17.17 10.84
N TYR A 193 -7.42 -17.50 11.64
CA TYR A 193 -6.59 -16.51 12.31
C TYR A 193 -5.16 -16.50 11.77
N LEU A 194 -4.57 -15.31 11.76
CA LEU A 194 -3.14 -15.09 11.53
C LEU A 194 -2.59 -14.34 12.74
N ARG A 195 -1.45 -14.78 13.29
CA ARG A 195 -0.83 -14.18 14.49
C ARG A 195 0.56 -13.69 14.20
N GLY A 196 0.96 -12.61 14.84
CA GLY A 196 2.36 -12.21 14.88
C GLY A 196 2.53 -10.86 15.54
N THR A 197 3.36 -10.03 14.94
CA THR A 197 3.83 -8.78 15.54
C THR A 197 3.71 -7.66 14.52
N THR A 198 3.25 -6.51 14.97
CA THR A 198 3.25 -5.25 14.24
C THR A 198 4.23 -4.28 14.90
N MET A 199 4.85 -3.42 14.11
CA MET A 199 5.74 -2.36 14.57
C MET A 199 5.45 -1.07 13.82
N GLY A 200 5.62 0.05 14.51
CA GLY A 200 5.43 1.38 13.98
C GLY A 200 5.80 2.43 15.03
N VAL A 201 5.39 3.67 14.82
CA VAL A 201 5.50 4.76 15.79
C VAL A 201 4.14 5.06 16.41
N SER A 202 4.14 5.36 17.70
CA SER A 202 2.90 5.68 18.40
C SER A 202 2.45 7.10 18.06
N TRP A 203 1.20 7.31 17.67
CA TRP A 203 0.71 8.66 17.35
C TRP A 203 0.72 9.60 18.57
N ARG A 204 0.45 9.04 19.75
CA ARG A 204 0.69 9.66 21.07
C ARG A 204 2.04 9.20 21.62
N LYS A 205 2.56 9.81 22.69
CA LYS A 205 3.90 9.51 23.24
C LYS A 205 5.03 9.88 22.26
N GLU A 206 4.98 11.09 21.70
CA GLU A 206 6.10 11.69 20.95
C GLU A 206 6.62 10.84 19.77
N ASN A 207 5.76 10.06 19.09
CA ASN A 207 6.18 9.18 18.00
C ASN A 207 7.23 8.14 18.39
N LEU A 208 7.25 7.71 19.65
CA LEU A 208 8.11 6.62 20.08
C LEU A 208 7.84 5.34 19.27
N PRO A 209 8.89 4.64 18.82
CA PRO A 209 8.74 3.35 18.16
C PRO A 209 8.18 2.32 19.14
N TYR A 210 7.33 1.43 18.65
CA TYR A 210 6.81 0.33 19.42
C TYR A 210 6.59 -0.91 18.57
N ALA A 211 6.64 -2.05 19.23
CA ALA A 211 6.21 -3.33 18.69
C ALA A 211 5.06 -3.84 19.55
N SER A 212 4.10 -4.52 18.92
CA SER A 212 2.92 -5.05 19.59
C SER A 212 2.46 -6.33 18.93
N ARG A 213 1.84 -7.20 19.73
CA ARG A 213 1.16 -8.38 19.18
C ARG A 213 0.01 -7.96 18.29
N MET A 214 -0.11 -8.66 17.17
CA MET A 214 -1.19 -8.47 16.23
C MET A 214 -1.82 -9.81 15.85
N ILE A 215 -3.14 -9.83 15.78
CA ILE A 215 -3.91 -10.98 15.31
C ILE A 215 -4.96 -10.52 14.31
N TRP A 216 -5.03 -11.23 13.18
CA TRP A 216 -5.99 -10.98 12.12
C TRP A 216 -6.97 -12.14 12.07
N ARG A 217 -8.25 -11.84 11.96
CA ARG A 217 -9.32 -12.82 11.76
C ARG A 217 -9.87 -12.66 10.36
N HIS A 218 -9.74 -13.69 9.54
CA HIS A 218 -10.39 -13.77 8.23
C HIS A 218 -11.91 -13.76 8.39
N ILE A 219 -12.55 -12.89 7.62
CA ILE A 219 -14.01 -12.70 7.62
C ILE A 219 -14.62 -13.30 6.35
N GLY A 220 -13.91 -13.26 5.24
CA GLY A 220 -14.37 -13.82 3.96
C GLY A 220 -13.81 -13.07 2.75
N LEU A 221 -14.16 -13.53 1.55
CA LEU A 221 -13.77 -12.88 0.30
C LEU A 221 -14.63 -11.65 -0.04
N ASP A 222 -15.91 -11.65 0.33
CA ASP A 222 -16.81 -10.51 0.13
C ASP A 222 -17.84 -10.41 1.29
N PRO A 223 -17.41 -9.99 2.48
CA PRO A 223 -18.29 -9.78 3.61
C PRO A 223 -19.01 -8.42 3.55
N ASP A 224 -20.00 -8.22 4.42
CA ASP A 224 -20.63 -6.91 4.61
C ASP A 224 -19.61 -5.90 5.19
N LYS A 225 -19.12 -5.02 4.31
CA LYS A 225 -18.12 -4.00 4.61
C LYS A 225 -18.63 -2.97 5.62
N ARG A 226 -19.94 -2.66 5.62
CA ARG A 226 -20.54 -1.73 6.59
C ARG A 226 -20.53 -2.35 7.98
N GLN A 227 -20.85 -3.64 8.07
CA GLN A 227 -20.78 -4.39 9.33
C GLN A 227 -19.34 -4.52 9.86
N MET A 228 -18.35 -4.72 8.98
CA MET A 228 -16.94 -4.71 9.40
C MET A 228 -16.51 -3.35 9.95
N LEU A 229 -16.83 -2.27 9.22
CA LEU A 229 -16.47 -0.91 9.63
C LEU A 229 -17.17 -0.45 10.91
N SER A 230 -18.35 -1.00 11.26
CA SER A 230 -19.03 -0.69 12.52
C SER A 230 -18.42 -1.40 13.72
N ARG A 231 -17.62 -2.45 13.51
CA ARG A 231 -16.87 -3.17 14.55
C ARG A 231 -15.49 -2.56 14.82
N CYS A 232 -15.01 -1.67 13.94
CA CYS A 232 -13.75 -0.97 14.16
C CYS A 232 -13.87 0.04 15.31
N GLY A 233 -12.82 0.19 16.10
CA GLY A 233 -12.83 1.01 17.31
C GLY A 233 -11.89 0.53 18.39
N LEU A 234 -11.94 1.23 19.53
CA LEU A 234 -11.32 0.78 20.77
C LEU A 234 -12.25 -0.22 21.46
N LEU A 235 -11.72 -1.40 21.77
CA LEU A 235 -12.43 -2.45 22.49
C LEU A 235 -11.77 -2.67 23.85
N PRO A 236 -12.52 -2.58 24.97
CA PRO A 236 -12.04 -3.09 26.25
C PRO A 236 -11.79 -4.61 26.15
N PHE A 237 -10.82 -5.14 26.91
CA PHE A 237 -10.55 -6.59 26.95
C PHE A 237 -11.79 -7.42 27.31
N GLY A 238 -12.64 -6.92 28.21
CA GLY A 238 -13.91 -7.55 28.59
C GLY A 238 -15.02 -7.48 27.55
N SER A 239 -14.81 -6.81 26.40
CA SER A 239 -15.84 -6.63 25.38
C SER A 239 -16.35 -7.97 24.83
N ARG A 240 -17.68 -8.11 24.76
CA ARG A 240 -18.36 -9.25 24.09
C ARG A 240 -18.06 -9.34 22.59
N HIS A 241 -17.62 -8.23 22.00
CA HIS A 241 -17.28 -8.15 20.58
C HIS A 241 -15.83 -8.58 20.30
N LEU A 242 -15.03 -8.84 21.34
CA LEU A 242 -13.68 -9.36 21.23
C LEU A 242 -13.71 -10.90 21.24
N PRO A 243 -13.31 -11.58 20.15
CA PRO A 243 -13.29 -13.05 20.12
C PRO A 243 -12.36 -13.63 21.20
N SER A 244 -12.74 -14.75 21.82
CA SER A 244 -11.97 -15.39 22.89
C SER A 244 -10.54 -15.76 22.45
N ALA A 245 -10.36 -16.22 21.21
CA ALA A 245 -9.06 -16.54 20.64
C ALA A 245 -8.15 -15.31 20.48
N VAL A 246 -8.75 -14.14 20.21
CA VAL A 246 -8.06 -12.84 20.13
C VAL A 246 -7.65 -12.40 21.53
N ARG A 247 -8.61 -12.39 22.48
CA ARG A 247 -8.36 -12.02 23.88
C ARG A 247 -7.20 -12.83 24.45
N ARG A 248 -7.29 -14.16 24.39
CA ARG A 248 -6.27 -15.08 24.90
C ARG A 248 -4.88 -14.86 24.26
N PHE A 249 -4.82 -14.49 22.99
CA PHE A 249 -3.54 -14.21 22.33
C PHE A 249 -2.92 -12.88 22.79
N LEU A 250 -3.75 -11.85 22.97
CA LEU A 250 -3.29 -10.52 23.39
C LEU A 250 -2.97 -10.46 24.89
N GLU A 251 -3.65 -11.25 25.72
CA GLU A 251 -3.41 -11.35 27.17
C GLU A 251 -2.22 -12.25 27.56
N ALA A 252 -1.72 -13.08 26.63
CA ALA A 252 -0.53 -13.88 26.90
C ALA A 252 0.65 -12.96 27.32
N PRO A 253 1.62 -13.44 28.12
CA PRO A 253 2.85 -12.68 28.42
C PRO A 253 3.50 -12.22 27.13
N GLU A 254 4.11 -11.03 27.04
CA GLU A 254 4.61 -10.42 25.78
C GLU A 254 5.25 -11.42 24.80
N ALA A 255 5.08 -11.20 23.49
CA ALA A 255 5.78 -12.02 22.51
C ALA A 255 7.26 -11.85 22.79
N GLU A 256 7.96 -12.95 23.07
CA GLU A 256 9.41 -12.93 23.20
C GLU A 256 9.96 -12.52 21.83
N VAL A 257 10.17 -11.22 21.66
CA VAL A 257 10.99 -10.72 20.57
C VAL A 257 12.36 -11.21 20.95
N LEU A 258 12.88 -12.19 20.20
CA LEU A 258 14.25 -12.62 20.36
C LEU A 258 15.14 -11.38 20.16
N THR A 259 15.61 -10.83 21.27
CA THR A 259 16.55 -9.72 21.27
C THR A 259 17.93 -10.31 21.07
N ILE A 260 18.73 -9.66 20.25
CA ILE A 260 20.17 -9.97 20.22
C ILE A 260 20.72 -9.46 21.56
N PRO A 261 21.41 -10.30 22.36
CA PRO A 261 22.06 -9.84 23.58
C PRO A 261 22.98 -8.66 23.28
N ALA A 262 23.01 -7.67 24.18
CA ALA A 262 23.85 -6.48 24.01
C ALA A 262 25.36 -6.75 24.12
N GLU A 263 25.74 -7.98 24.43
CA GLU A 263 27.14 -8.40 24.62
C GLU A 263 27.58 -9.29 23.44
N TYR A 264 28.40 -8.71 22.57
CA TYR A 264 29.31 -9.39 21.64
C TYR A 264 30.73 -8.97 21.97
#